data_AF-A0A1J4LRV5-F1
#
_entry.id   AF-A0A1J4LRV5-F1
#
_cell.length_a   1.000
_cell.length_b   1.000
_cell.length_c   1.000
_cell.angle_alpha   90.00
_cell.angle_beta   90.00
_cell.angle_gamma   90.00
#
_symmetry.space_group_name_H-M   'P 1'
#
loop_
_entity.id
_entity.type
_entity.pdbx_description
1 polymer ?
#
loop_
_entity_poly.entity_id
_entity_poly.type
_entity_poly.pdbx_seq_one_letter_code
_entity_poly.pdbx_strand_id
1 'polypeptide(L)'
;MARGTYSGDDVMTVLVNHGPFYVDRVNGDHFILRWNPPEDHDSDARSVIVPRHDEISTGTLKRIGDQAGMEDFQQFLYWLDRNL
;
A
#
# COMPACT_ATOMS: atom_id res chain seq x y z
N MET A 1 -19.58 0.44 1.92
CA MET A 1 -18.77 -0.01 3.07
C MET A 1 -17.55 -0.65 2.48
N ALA A 2 -16.35 -0.28 2.92
CA ALA A 2 -15.14 -0.95 2.45
C ALA A 2 -15.16 -2.43 2.89
N ARG A 3 -14.59 -3.33 2.09
CA ARG A 3 -14.35 -4.73 2.46
C ARG A 3 -13.82 -4.84 3.92
N GLY A 4 -14.31 -5.85 4.65
CA GLY A 4 -13.92 -6.08 6.03
C GLY A 4 -12.48 -6.60 6.19
N THR A 5 -11.93 -7.25 5.16
CA THR A 5 -10.60 -7.85 5.15
C THR A 5 -9.94 -7.72 3.76
N TYR A 6 -8.61 -7.66 3.76
CA TYR A 6 -7.77 -7.51 2.57
C TYR A 6 -6.60 -8.48 2.65
N SER A 7 -6.21 -9.08 1.53
CA SER A 7 -4.96 -9.83 1.45
C SER A 7 -3.76 -8.92 1.18
N GLY A 8 -2.55 -9.43 1.38
CA GLY A 8 -1.32 -8.77 0.98
C GLY A 8 -1.24 -8.49 -0.51
N ASP A 9 -1.67 -9.46 -1.31
CA ASP A 9 -1.71 -9.36 -2.77
C ASP A 9 -2.75 -8.35 -3.24
N ASP A 10 -3.90 -8.23 -2.55
CA ASP A 10 -4.92 -7.20 -2.80
C ASP A 10 -4.31 -5.79 -2.65
N VAL A 11 -3.67 -5.54 -1.50
CA VAL A 11 -3.08 -4.23 -1.18
C VAL A 11 -1.93 -3.91 -2.14
N MET A 12 -1.07 -4.88 -2.43
CA MET A 12 0.03 -4.72 -3.39
C MET A 12 -0.49 -4.38 -4.78
N THR A 13 -1.50 -5.10 -5.25
CA THR A 13 -2.11 -4.89 -6.58
C THR A 13 -2.63 -3.47 -6.71
N VAL A 14 -3.38 -2.99 -5.73
CA VAL A 14 -3.94 -1.63 -5.78
C VAL A 14 -2.83 -0.57 -5.72
N LEU A 15 -1.86 -0.71 -4.82
CA LEU A 15 -0.76 0.25 -4.67
C LEU A 15 0.11 0.35 -5.93
N VAL A 16 0.30 -0.75 -6.67
CA VAL A 16 1.14 -0.80 -7.86
C VAL A 16 0.37 -0.40 -9.12
N ASN A 17 -0.88 -0.88 -9.29
CA ASN A 17 -1.63 -0.64 -10.53
C ASN A 17 -2.39 0.70 -10.52
N HIS A 18 -2.78 1.18 -9.34
CA HIS A 18 -3.59 2.40 -9.19
C HIS A 18 -2.88 3.49 -8.37
N GLY A 19 -1.78 3.15 -7.68
CA GLY A 19 -0.92 4.10 -6.97
C GLY A 19 0.37 4.39 -7.73
N PRO A 20 1.24 5.26 -7.17
CA PRO A 20 2.51 5.63 -7.82
C PRO A 20 3.65 4.64 -7.51
N PHE A 21 3.36 3.51 -6.88
CA PHE A 21 4.39 2.57 -6.41
C PHE A 21 4.75 1.54 -7.47
N TYR A 22 5.98 1.03 -7.40
CA TYR A 22 6.40 -0.17 -8.12
C TYR A 22 6.95 -1.21 -7.15
N VAL A 23 6.92 -2.48 -7.55
CA VAL A 23 7.55 -3.56 -6.77
C VAL A 23 9.07 -3.45 -6.90
N ASP A 24 9.74 -3.09 -5.81
CA ASP A 24 11.21 -3.02 -5.75
C ASP A 24 11.80 -4.42 -5.59
N ARG A 25 11.24 -5.21 -4.66
CA ARG A 25 11.65 -6.60 -4.40
C ARG A 25 10.59 -7.37 -3.62
N VAL A 26 10.73 -8.69 -3.66
CA VAL A 26 9.89 -9.64 -2.91
C VAL A 26 10.80 -10.44 -2.00
N ASN A 27 10.61 -10.33 -0.69
CA ASN A 27 11.44 -10.99 0.32
C ASN A 27 10.56 -11.91 1.17
N GLY A 28 10.61 -13.20 0.90
CA GLY A 28 9.87 -14.21 1.66
C GLY A 28 8.38 -13.89 1.74
N ASP A 29 7.94 -13.50 2.93
CA ASP A 29 6.58 -13.17 3.32
C ASP A 29 6.21 -11.69 3.15
N HIS A 30 7.04 -10.86 2.48
CA HIS A 30 6.73 -9.45 2.27
C HIS A 30 7.03 -8.97 0.84
N PHE A 31 6.20 -8.06 0.34
CA PHE A 31 6.50 -7.19 -0.79
C PHE A 31 7.14 -5.89 -0.28
N ILE A 32 8.19 -5.44 -0.94
CA ILE A 32 8.78 -4.12 -0.73
C ILE A 32 8.44 -3.29 -1.96
N LEU A 33 7.57 -2.29 -1.75
CA LEU A 33 7.17 -1.34 -2.78
C LEU A 33 7.94 -0.04 -2.60
N ARG A 34 8.26 0.63 -3.70
CA ARG A 34 8.95 1.91 -3.69
C ARG A 34 8.25 2.91 -4.57
N TRP A 35 8.28 4.17 -4.15
CA TRP A 35 7.95 5.32 -4.98
C TRP A 35 9.11 6.30 -4.91
N ASN A 36 9.60 6.71 -6.08
CA ASN A 36 10.58 7.78 -6.19
C ASN A 36 9.87 9.04 -6.70
N PRO A 37 9.96 10.15 -5.97
CA PRO A 37 9.36 11.41 -6.41
C PRO A 37 10.05 11.91 -7.69
N PRO A 38 9.28 12.55 -8.60
CA PRO A 38 9.84 13.36 -9.68
C PRO A 38 10.77 14.47 -9.14
N GLU A 39 11.68 14.96 -9.98
CA GLU A 39 12.65 16.01 -9.60
C GLU A 39 11.98 17.32 -9.15
N ASP A 40 10.77 17.59 -9.61
CA ASP A 40 9.94 18.76 -9.27
C ASP A 40 9.13 18.60 -7.97
N HIS A 41 9.18 17.42 -7.34
CA HIS A 41 8.48 17.14 -6.08
C HIS A 41 9.44 17.29 -4.87
N ASP A 42 9.09 18.15 -3.92
CA ASP A 42 9.80 18.31 -2.64
C ASP A 42 9.38 17.23 -1.64
N SER A 43 9.70 15.98 -1.94
CA SER A 43 9.41 14.83 -1.08
C SER A 43 10.53 13.82 -1.16
N ASP A 44 10.72 13.05 -0.11
CA ASP A 44 11.65 11.92 -0.11
C ASP A 44 11.03 10.68 -0.77
N ALA A 45 11.90 9.79 -1.26
CA ALA A 45 11.50 8.47 -1.72
C ALA A 45 10.80 7.69 -0.60
N ARG A 46 9.69 7.03 -0.94
CA ARG A 46 8.90 6.24 0.01
C ARG A 46 9.12 4.75 -0.22
N SER A 47 9.19 3.99 0.86
CA SER A 47 9.19 2.53 0.81
C SER A 47 8.07 1.99 1.69
N VAL A 48 7.27 1.09 1.12
CA VAL A 48 6.09 0.49 1.76
C VAL A 48 6.33 -1.01 1.86
N ILE A 49 6.08 -1.58 3.04
CA ILE A 49 6.26 -3.01 3.31
C ILE A 49 4.88 -3.64 3.45
N VAL A 50 4.52 -4.54 2.53
CA VAL A 50 3.23 -5.23 2.51
C VAL A 50 3.44 -6.71 2.84
N PRO A 51 2.90 -7.24 3.94
CA PRO A 51 2.97 -8.67 4.24
C PRO A 51 2.15 -9.47 3.23
N ARG A 52 2.61 -10.68 2.89
CA ARG A 52 2.00 -11.62 1.95
C ARG A 52 1.10 -12.61 2.66
N HIS A 53 0.16 -12.12 3.44
CA HIS A 53 -0.81 -12.95 4.15
C HIS A 53 -2.18 -12.84 3.48
N ASP A 54 -3.01 -13.87 3.60
CA ASP A 54 -4.38 -13.87 3.06
C ASP A 54 -5.27 -12.83 3.75
N GLU A 55 -4.93 -12.43 4.97
CA GLU A 55 -5.62 -11.39 5.72
C GLU A 55 -4.63 -10.47 6.44
N ILE A 56 -4.76 -9.17 6.19
CA ILE A 56 -3.98 -8.12 6.83
C ILE A 56 -4.80 -7.48 7.95
N SER A 57 -4.24 -7.48 9.16
CA SER A 57 -4.88 -6.80 10.30
C SER A 57 -5.07 -5.31 10.04
N THR A 58 -6.12 -4.71 10.60
CA THR A 58 -6.39 -3.26 10.48
C THR A 58 -5.20 -2.40 10.93
N GLY A 59 -4.48 -2.83 11.97
CA GLY A 59 -3.28 -2.13 12.45
C GLY A 59 -2.14 -2.16 11.43
N THR A 60 -1.97 -3.27 10.73
CA THR A 60 -0.99 -3.39 9.65
C THR A 60 -1.41 -2.59 8.41
N LEU A 61 -2.70 -2.62 8.03
CA LEU A 61 -3.22 -1.78 6.94
C LEU A 61 -3.01 -0.30 7.21
N LYS A 62 -3.23 0.15 8.45
CA LYS A 62 -2.98 1.54 8.84
C LYS A 62 -1.50 1.91 8.66
N ARG A 63 -0.59 1.06 9.13
CA ARG A 63 0.87 1.26 8.96
C ARG A 63 1.28 1.33 7.49
N ILE A 64 0.67 0.50 6.63
CA ILE A 64 0.89 0.53 5.18
C ILE A 64 0.43 1.87 4.62
N GLY A 65 -0.77 2.33 5.00
CA GLY A 65 -1.29 3.65 4.63
C GLY A 65 -0.35 4.79 5.04
N ASP A 66 0.12 4.78 6.28
CA ASP A 66 1.05 5.79 6.80
C ASP A 66 2.37 5.81 5.99
N GLN A 67 2.94 4.64 5.67
CA GLN A 67 4.13 4.51 4.82
C GLN A 67 3.87 5.01 3.39
N ALA A 68 2.68 4.72 2.86
CA ALA A 68 2.25 5.15 1.54
C ALA A 68 1.94 6.65 1.47
N GLY A 69 1.87 7.35 2.61
CA GLY A 69 1.55 8.78 2.68
C GLY A 69 0.06 9.10 2.72
N MET A 70 -0.77 8.15 3.13
CA MET A 70 -2.18 8.39 3.35
C MET A 70 -2.39 9.27 4.58
N GLU A 71 -3.22 10.31 4.45
CA GLU A 71 -3.60 11.19 5.55
C GLU A 71 -4.89 10.73 6.26
N ASP A 72 -5.76 10.03 5.53
CA ASP A 72 -7.02 9.49 6.05
C ASP A 72 -7.13 7.98 5.79
N PHE A 73 -7.17 7.21 6.88
CA PHE A 73 -7.24 5.76 6.82
C PHE A 73 -8.56 5.23 6.24
N GLN A 74 -9.69 5.91 6.47
CA GLN A 74 -10.96 5.49 5.87
C GLN A 74 -10.95 5.72 4.36
N GLN A 75 -10.38 6.83 3.89
CA GLN A 75 -10.21 7.07 2.45
C GLN A 75 -9.29 6.03 1.82
N PHE A 76 -8.23 5.62 2.52
CA PHE A 76 -7.40 4.51 2.08
C PHE A 76 -8.20 3.22 1.88
N LEU A 77 -9.02 2.82 2.85
CA LEU A 77 -9.85 1.62 2.74
C LEU A 77 -10.87 1.72 1.60
N TYR A 78 -11.53 2.87 1.43
CA TYR A 78 -12.43 3.08 0.28
C TYR A 78 -11.70 3.02 -1.05
N TRP A 79 -10.45 3.51 -1.09
CA TRP A 79 -9.63 3.46 -2.29
C TRP A 79 -9.16 2.04 -2.62
N LEU A 80 -8.87 1.21 -1.62
CA LEU A 80 -8.63 -0.22 -1.84
C LEU A 80 -9.89 -0.89 -2.40
N ASP A 81 -11.03 -0.72 -1.74
CA ASP A 81 -12.31 -1.35 -2.10
C ASP A 81 -12.76 -1.04 -3.54
N ARG A 82 -12.56 0.19 -4.02
CA ARG A 82 -12.98 0.62 -5.37
C ARG A 82 -12.05 0.15 -6.50
N ASN A 83 -10.82 -0.25 -6.20
CA ASN A 83 -9.80 -0.59 -7.20
C ASN A 83 -9.34 -2.05 -7.09
N LEU A 84 -10.01 -2.83 -6.25
CA LEU A 84 -9.83 -4.28 -6.09
C LEU A 84 -10.58 -5.08 -7.15
#